data_AF-A0A179D3R3-F1
#
_entry.id   AF-A0A179D3R3-F1
#
_cell.length_a   1.000
_cell.length_b   1.000
_cell.length_c   1.000
_cell.angle_alpha   90.00
_cell.angle_beta   90.00
_cell.angle_gamma   90.00
#
_symmetry.space_group_name_H-M   'P 1'
#
loop_
_entity.id
_entity.type
_entity.pdbx_description
1 polymer ?
#
loop_
_entity_poly.entity_id
_entity_poly.type
_entity_poly.pdbx_seq_one_letter_code
_entity_poly.pdbx_strand_id
1 'polypeptide(L)'
;MRPVVEIISLELPKPSLQDQRSDERRLREALSERLGESPALPLYLLRKLPEVLRGSDFKVEVILGRTERGYEVLEVFPKGKGGPVYGLGIDLGSTGIALYLVDFREKKVLREASFRNPQIPYGEDILTRLHFAERPGGLAELQEKTIEGLKSEILKLVGEKETEYLYYYAFCGNTTMTHFFLGLPTRWLYREPYIPCANAIDVLKLRESGLPGHPEALLFVFPSGGSYFGGDLISGLLFAGLHRGEAISLFVDVGTNAEIVLGNREFLLACAGAAGPALEGGVLACGMQAREGAIERIRIRKGQLELKVIGDSKPIGICGSGTIELLAELFLAGLVNPQGIFQPERWPERFREIDGELAFVLADESESGTGRPIYVTQGEIKNLIRSKGAMYTMLTVICESVGVRFKDLERFYVAGSFGNYIDPEAAITIGMLPDLPREKFVAVGNAAGAGTVKFLLEGDFEEVREIVSKLTYLEMNVENRFMQLLTGALFLPHTDLDLFPSVKAKRPGI
;
A
#
# COMPACT_ATOMS: atom_id res chain seq x y z
N MET A 1 21.54 -1.44 -12.91
CA MET A 1 21.05 -1.19 -11.54
C MET A 1 21.82 -2.09 -10.59
N ARG A 2 22.19 -1.59 -9.41
CA ARG A 2 22.97 -2.34 -8.40
C ARG A 2 22.07 -2.53 -7.15
N PRO A 3 21.83 -3.77 -6.70
CA PRO A 3 20.97 -4.04 -5.54
C PRO A 3 21.46 -3.30 -4.29
N VAL A 4 20.60 -3.13 -3.29
CA VAL A 4 21.02 -2.50 -2.02
C VAL A 4 22.00 -3.37 -1.24
N VAL A 5 22.08 -4.68 -1.54
CA VAL A 5 23.07 -5.59 -0.99
C VAL A 5 23.85 -6.27 -2.10
N GLU A 6 25.18 -6.21 -2.01
CA GLU A 6 26.10 -6.89 -2.93
C GLU A 6 26.98 -7.89 -2.17
N ILE A 7 27.22 -9.06 -2.78
CA ILE A 7 28.08 -10.11 -2.22
C ILE A 7 29.32 -10.22 -3.10
N ILE A 8 30.48 -9.86 -2.56
CA ILE A 8 31.74 -9.82 -3.32
C ILE A 8 32.71 -10.87 -2.79
N SER A 9 33.13 -11.78 -3.67
CA SER A 9 34.27 -12.68 -3.41
C SER A 9 35.60 -11.96 -3.69
N LEU A 10 36.50 -11.98 -2.72
CA LEU A 10 37.84 -11.40 -2.79
C LEU A 10 38.92 -12.44 -2.43
N GLU A 11 40.07 -12.28 -3.07
CA GLU A 11 41.32 -12.93 -2.67
C GLU A 11 42.32 -11.81 -2.38
N LEU A 12 42.63 -11.61 -1.11
CA LEU A 12 43.46 -10.50 -0.67
C LEU A 12 44.94 -10.90 -0.66
N PRO A 13 45.86 -9.98 -0.98
CA PRO A 13 47.29 -10.27 -0.88
C PRO A 13 47.65 -10.56 0.58
N LYS A 14 48.44 -11.61 0.81
CA LYS A 14 48.92 -11.99 2.15
C LYS A 14 49.94 -10.95 2.67
N PRO A 15 49.97 -10.68 3.98
CA PRO A 15 50.98 -9.79 4.57
C PRO A 15 52.38 -10.38 4.42
N SER A 16 53.36 -9.50 4.20
CA SER A 16 54.79 -9.86 4.10
C SER A 16 55.65 -8.71 4.59
N LEU A 17 56.98 -8.90 4.67
CA LEU A 17 57.89 -7.79 5.00
C LEU A 17 57.85 -6.68 3.93
N GLN A 18 57.51 -7.02 2.69
CA GLN A 18 57.36 -6.09 1.57
C GLN A 18 55.97 -5.46 1.50
N ASP A 19 54.99 -6.00 2.22
CA ASP A 19 53.61 -5.50 2.27
C ASP A 19 53.07 -5.59 3.70
N GLN A 20 53.23 -4.50 4.45
CA GLN A 20 52.90 -4.38 5.87
C GLN A 20 51.58 -3.64 6.14
N ARG A 21 50.72 -3.51 5.12
CA ARG A 21 49.39 -2.89 5.30
C ARG A 21 48.55 -3.64 6.33
N SER A 22 47.75 -2.90 7.11
CA SER A 22 46.77 -3.46 8.04
C SER A 22 45.71 -4.27 7.31
N ASP A 23 45.05 -5.19 8.03
CA ASP A 23 43.97 -6.04 7.50
C ASP A 23 42.78 -5.20 6.99
N GLU A 24 42.45 -4.15 7.73
CA GLU A 24 41.44 -3.15 7.34
C GLU A 24 41.80 -2.46 6.03
N ARG A 25 43.05 -1.99 5.89
CA ARG A 25 43.50 -1.28 4.69
C ARG A 25 43.56 -2.21 3.48
N ARG A 26 44.00 -3.46 3.67
CA ARG A 26 43.95 -4.50 2.61
C ARG A 26 42.54 -4.69 2.08
N LEU A 27 41.57 -4.83 2.99
CA LEU A 27 40.18 -5.04 2.62
C LEU A 27 39.60 -3.80 1.93
N ARG A 28 39.82 -2.59 2.48
CA ARG A 28 39.32 -1.34 1.88
C ARG A 28 39.90 -1.07 0.51
N GLU A 29 41.21 -1.22 0.32
CA GLU A 29 41.83 -0.98 -0.98
C GLU A 29 41.29 -1.97 -2.03
N ALA A 30 41.18 -3.26 -1.69
CA ALA A 30 40.62 -4.27 -2.59
C ALA A 30 39.13 -4.03 -2.93
N LEU A 31 38.33 -3.53 -1.99
CA LEU A 31 36.94 -3.14 -2.25
C LEU A 31 36.87 -1.84 -3.05
N SER A 32 37.72 -0.86 -2.77
CA SER A 32 37.74 0.43 -3.46
C SER A 32 38.06 0.28 -4.93
N GLU A 33 38.98 -0.62 -5.28
CA GLU A 33 39.28 -0.97 -6.68
C GLU A 33 38.05 -1.49 -7.44
N ARG A 34 37.12 -2.18 -6.75
CA ARG A 34 35.89 -2.68 -7.38
C ARG A 34 34.75 -1.68 -7.37
N LEU A 35 34.59 -0.93 -6.29
CA LEU A 35 33.44 -0.05 -6.07
C LEU A 35 33.65 1.33 -6.70
N GLY A 36 34.91 1.77 -6.84
CA GLY A 36 35.27 3.14 -7.21
C GLY A 36 35.30 4.11 -6.02
N GLU A 37 34.97 3.63 -4.82
CA GLU A 37 34.96 4.38 -3.56
C GLU A 37 35.29 3.48 -2.37
N SER A 38 35.74 4.07 -1.26
CA SER A 38 36.11 3.31 -0.07
C SER A 38 34.87 3.07 0.82
N PRO A 39 34.47 1.81 1.06
CA PRO A 39 33.29 1.52 1.88
C PRO A 39 33.58 1.77 3.35
N ALA A 40 32.56 2.12 4.14
CA ALA A 40 32.67 2.21 5.59
C ALA A 40 32.83 0.82 6.23
N LEU A 41 33.73 0.68 7.21
CA LEU A 41 33.92 -0.56 7.97
C LEU A 41 33.55 -0.33 9.45
N PRO A 42 32.46 -0.93 9.96
CA PRO A 42 32.07 -0.81 11.36
C PRO A 42 33.05 -1.55 12.29
N LEU A 43 33.13 -1.06 13.54
CA LEU A 43 33.97 -1.65 14.59
C LEU A 43 33.64 -3.13 14.85
N TYR A 44 32.37 -3.52 14.70
CA TYR A 44 31.92 -4.92 14.78
C TYR A 44 32.78 -5.84 13.90
N LEU A 45 33.07 -5.45 12.66
CA LEU A 45 33.88 -6.24 11.74
C LEU A 45 35.36 -6.17 12.06
N LEU A 46 35.87 -4.99 12.41
CA LEU A 46 37.29 -4.81 12.72
C LEU A 46 37.75 -5.73 13.86
N ARG A 47 36.86 -6.06 14.81
CA ARG A 47 37.14 -6.98 15.92
C ARG A 47 37.39 -8.42 15.49
N LYS A 48 36.81 -8.88 14.38
CA LYS A 48 36.94 -10.28 13.90
C LYS A 48 37.73 -10.42 12.60
N LEU A 49 37.92 -9.33 11.86
CA LEU A 49 38.53 -9.33 10.55
C LEU A 49 39.90 -10.04 10.50
N PRO A 50 40.86 -9.79 11.42
CA PRO A 50 42.17 -10.45 11.36
C PRO A 50 42.12 -11.98 11.38
N GLU A 51 41.23 -12.54 12.21
CA GLU A 51 41.05 -13.99 12.35
C GLU A 51 40.33 -14.58 11.14
N VAL A 52 39.31 -13.90 10.62
CA VAL A 52 38.61 -14.32 9.40
C VAL A 52 39.56 -14.36 8.21
N LEU A 53 40.40 -13.32 8.03
CA LEU A 53 41.36 -13.28 6.93
C LEU A 53 42.37 -14.43 7.02
N ARG A 54 42.98 -14.64 8.18
CA ARG A 54 44.00 -15.69 8.36
C ARG A 54 43.41 -17.10 8.27
N GLY A 55 42.26 -17.33 8.92
CA GLY A 55 41.57 -18.62 8.92
C GLY A 55 41.02 -19.03 7.55
N SER A 56 40.87 -18.09 6.63
CA SER A 56 40.40 -18.33 5.26
C SER A 56 41.49 -18.30 4.19
N ASP A 57 42.76 -18.22 4.59
CA ASP A 57 43.89 -17.98 3.69
C ASP A 57 43.68 -16.75 2.78
N PHE A 58 43.11 -15.68 3.37
CA PHE A 58 42.80 -14.41 2.72
C PHE A 58 41.78 -14.50 1.57
N LYS A 59 41.01 -15.59 1.51
CA LYS A 59 39.91 -15.80 0.55
C LYS A 59 38.58 -15.60 1.26
N VAL A 60 37.96 -14.45 1.04
CA VAL A 60 36.75 -14.05 1.76
C VAL A 60 35.61 -13.70 0.82
N GLU A 61 34.41 -13.76 1.36
CA GLU A 61 33.23 -13.11 0.81
C GLU A 61 32.82 -11.96 1.72
N VAL A 62 32.39 -10.87 1.11
CA VAL A 62 32.04 -9.61 1.76
C VAL A 62 30.61 -9.27 1.40
N ILE A 63 29.77 -9.01 2.40
CA ILE A 63 28.43 -8.45 2.22
C ILE A 63 28.54 -6.93 2.36
N LEU A 64 28.17 -6.23 1.31
CA LEU A 64 28.09 -4.77 1.25
C LEU A 64 26.63 -4.33 1.29
N GLY A 65 26.33 -3.31 2.07
CA GLY A 65 25.06 -2.59 2.06
C GLY A 65 25.26 -1.22 1.45
N ARG A 66 24.35 -0.78 0.59
CA ARG A 66 24.37 0.54 -0.03
C ARG A 66 23.50 1.51 0.79
N THR A 67 23.97 2.75 0.91
CA THR A 67 23.22 3.88 1.49
C THR A 67 23.21 5.03 0.48
N GLU A 68 22.53 6.13 0.78
CA GLU A 68 22.59 7.34 -0.04
C GLU A 68 23.99 7.96 -0.09
N ARG A 69 24.88 7.57 0.84
CA ARG A 69 26.23 8.15 1.03
C ARG A 69 27.36 7.25 0.55
N GLY A 70 27.06 6.07 0.02
CA GLY A 70 28.05 5.11 -0.49
C GLY A 70 27.79 3.69 0.01
N TYR A 71 28.86 2.94 0.28
CA TYR A 71 28.79 1.55 0.72
C TYR A 71 29.26 1.36 2.16
N GLU A 72 28.63 0.42 2.87
CA GLU A 72 29.07 -0.08 4.15
C GLU A 72 29.32 -1.58 4.09
N VAL A 73 30.40 -2.06 4.71
CA VAL A 73 30.62 -3.49 4.89
C VAL A 73 29.75 -3.96 6.05
N LEU A 74 28.82 -4.88 5.77
CA LEU A 74 27.92 -5.45 6.77
C LEU A 74 28.51 -6.72 7.38
N GLU A 75 29.16 -7.55 6.57
CA GLU A 75 29.73 -8.82 7.02
C GLU A 75 30.91 -9.29 6.16
N VAL A 76 31.84 -10.03 6.77
CA VAL A 76 32.96 -10.71 6.11
C VAL A 76 33.08 -12.14 6.65
N PHE A 77 33.11 -13.12 5.75
CA PHE A 77 33.28 -14.53 6.10
C PHE A 77 34.22 -15.27 5.12
N PRO A 78 34.76 -16.44 5.51
CA PRO A 78 35.54 -17.27 4.60
C PRO A 78 34.74 -17.64 3.35
N LYS A 79 35.38 -17.56 2.17
CA LYS A 79 34.73 -17.85 0.89
C LYS A 79 34.09 -19.25 0.90
N GLY A 80 32.83 -19.35 0.50
CA GLY A 80 32.05 -20.59 0.46
C GLY A 80 31.53 -21.06 1.83
N LYS A 81 31.72 -20.27 2.89
CA LYS A 81 31.17 -20.50 4.24
C LYS A 81 30.08 -19.49 4.62
N GLY A 82 29.62 -18.70 3.67
CA GLY A 82 28.53 -17.76 3.88
C GLY A 82 27.21 -18.45 4.16
N GLY A 83 26.46 -17.90 5.10
CA GLY A 83 25.06 -18.24 5.25
C GLY A 83 24.19 -17.59 4.16
N PRO A 84 22.86 -17.70 4.33
CA PRO A 84 21.90 -16.95 3.54
C PRO A 84 22.14 -15.43 3.66
N VAL A 85 21.67 -14.69 2.66
CA VAL A 85 21.75 -13.21 2.65
C VAL A 85 20.37 -12.69 2.33
N TYR A 86 19.63 -12.31 3.37
CA TYR A 86 18.25 -11.94 3.26
C TYR A 86 18.02 -10.44 3.42
N GLY A 87 16.97 -9.96 2.77
CA GLY A 87 16.36 -8.66 3.00
C GLY A 87 14.89 -8.81 3.37
N LEU A 88 14.33 -7.78 4.01
CA LEU A 88 12.91 -7.77 4.36
C LEU A 88 12.23 -6.49 3.85
N GLY A 89 11.24 -6.67 2.98
CA GLY A 89 10.28 -5.64 2.62
C GLY A 89 9.17 -5.58 3.67
N ILE A 90 8.84 -4.39 4.16
CA ILE A 90 7.76 -4.15 5.12
C ILE A 90 6.82 -3.10 4.55
N ASP A 91 5.55 -3.45 4.41
CA ASP A 91 4.46 -2.53 4.12
C ASP A 91 3.59 -2.37 5.37
N LEU A 92 3.70 -1.23 6.04
CA LEU A 92 2.99 -0.89 7.28
C LEU A 92 1.72 -0.08 6.97
N GLY A 93 0.65 -0.79 6.61
CA GLY A 93 -0.68 -0.21 6.47
C GLY A 93 -1.39 0.04 7.80
N SER A 94 -2.43 0.89 7.79
CA SER A 94 -3.23 1.21 8.99
C SER A 94 -4.00 0.00 9.54
N THR A 95 -4.48 -0.89 8.66
CA THR A 95 -5.31 -2.05 9.03
C THR A 95 -4.55 -3.38 8.91
N GLY A 96 -3.64 -3.48 7.94
CA GLY A 96 -2.86 -4.68 7.67
C GLY A 96 -1.39 -4.35 7.46
N ILE A 97 -0.53 -5.32 7.75
CA ILE A 97 0.92 -5.24 7.57
C ILE A 97 1.32 -6.42 6.70
N ALA A 98 2.16 -6.19 5.69
CA ALA A 98 2.72 -7.23 4.84
C ALA A 98 4.26 -7.27 4.95
N LEU A 99 4.81 -8.48 4.97
CA LEU A 99 6.24 -8.77 5.05
C LEU A 99 6.67 -9.60 3.85
N TYR A 100 7.80 -9.23 3.23
CA TYR A 100 8.37 -9.88 2.06
C TYR A 100 9.81 -10.28 2.33
N LEU A 101 10.07 -11.57 2.58
CA LEU A 101 11.42 -12.08 2.76
C LEU A 101 12.07 -12.28 1.39
N VAL A 102 13.14 -11.54 1.11
CA VAL A 102 13.88 -11.56 -0.16
C VAL A 102 15.23 -12.25 0.04
N ASP A 103 15.59 -13.15 -0.87
CA ASP A 103 16.95 -13.70 -0.96
C ASP A 103 17.77 -12.90 -1.98
N PHE A 104 18.88 -12.30 -1.53
CA PHE A 104 19.75 -11.52 -2.41
C PHE A 104 20.64 -12.36 -3.33
N ARG A 105 20.91 -13.63 -2.98
CA ARG A 105 21.63 -14.57 -3.85
C ARG A 105 20.74 -15.03 -5.00
N GLU A 106 19.50 -15.41 -4.68
CA GLU A 106 18.53 -15.91 -5.68
C GLU A 106 17.73 -14.79 -6.37
N LYS A 107 17.76 -13.57 -5.81
CA LYS A 107 17.05 -12.38 -6.28
C LYS A 107 15.54 -12.58 -6.41
N LYS A 108 14.94 -13.24 -5.42
CA LYS A 108 13.50 -13.54 -5.42
C LYS A 108 12.92 -13.44 -4.01
N VAL A 109 11.61 -13.26 -3.95
CA VAL A 109 10.84 -13.40 -2.71
C VAL A 109 10.77 -14.89 -2.35
N LEU A 110 11.17 -15.24 -1.14
CA LEU A 110 11.10 -16.60 -0.62
C LEU A 110 9.78 -16.89 0.10
N ARG A 111 9.34 -15.93 0.91
CA ARG A 111 8.19 -16.06 1.79
C ARG A 111 7.50 -14.71 1.94
N GLU A 112 6.19 -14.76 2.09
CA GLU A 112 5.34 -13.61 2.36
C GLU A 112 4.49 -13.89 3.61
N ALA A 113 4.24 -12.87 4.41
CA ALA A 113 3.30 -12.94 5.52
C ALA A 113 2.49 -11.65 5.58
N SER A 114 1.22 -11.78 6.00
CA SER A 114 0.35 -10.64 6.24
C SER A 114 -0.40 -10.82 7.56
N PHE A 115 -0.52 -9.76 8.34
CA PHE A 115 -1.19 -9.78 9.63
C PHE A 115 -1.87 -8.45 9.94
N ARG A 116 -2.78 -8.44 10.91
CA ARG A 116 -3.49 -7.21 11.30
C ARG A 116 -2.55 -6.25 12.03
N ASN A 117 -2.70 -4.95 11.78
CA ASN A 117 -1.91 -3.94 12.47
C ASN A 117 -2.19 -4.00 13.99
N PRO A 118 -1.16 -4.16 14.85
CA PRO A 118 -1.32 -4.27 16.30
C PRO A 118 -1.83 -2.97 16.95
N GLN A 119 -1.87 -1.86 16.23
CA GLN A 119 -2.40 -0.57 16.70
C GLN A 119 -3.94 -0.48 16.63
N ILE A 120 -4.64 -1.42 15.98
CA ILE A 120 -6.11 -1.38 15.83
C ILE A 120 -6.87 -1.20 17.16
N PRO A 121 -6.50 -1.85 18.27
CA PRO A 121 -7.16 -1.65 19.56
C PRO A 121 -7.08 -0.21 20.10
N TYR A 122 -6.17 0.61 19.58
CA TYR A 122 -5.96 2.00 19.99
C TYR A 122 -6.70 3.02 19.11
N GLY A 123 -7.34 2.54 18.04
CA GLY A 123 -8.13 3.35 17.11
C GLY A 123 -8.35 2.61 15.80
N GLU A 124 -9.59 2.57 15.34
CA GLU A 124 -9.93 1.96 14.04
C GLU A 124 -9.36 2.79 12.89
N ASP A 125 -9.35 4.12 13.02
CA ASP A 125 -8.80 5.05 12.04
C ASP A 125 -7.51 5.76 12.52
N ILE A 126 -6.80 6.38 11.58
CA ILE A 126 -5.52 7.06 11.81
C ILE A 126 -5.66 8.26 12.74
N LEU A 127 -6.75 9.05 12.62
CA LEU A 127 -6.94 10.26 13.42
C LEU A 127 -7.17 9.92 14.90
N THR A 128 -7.94 8.87 15.18
CA THR A 128 -8.12 8.35 16.54
C THR A 128 -6.77 7.93 17.15
N ARG A 129 -5.91 7.24 16.39
CA ARG A 129 -4.56 6.89 16.85
C ARG A 129 -3.67 8.10 17.06
N LEU A 130 -3.75 9.12 16.20
CA LEU A 130 -3.04 10.39 16.37
C LEU A 130 -3.44 11.09 17.68
N HIS A 131 -4.73 11.14 17.99
CA HIS A 131 -5.22 11.65 19.28
C HIS A 131 -4.77 10.82 20.48
N PHE A 132 -4.69 9.48 20.32
CA PHE A 132 -4.09 8.63 21.35
C PHE A 132 -2.61 8.96 21.56
N ALA A 133 -1.85 9.15 20.49
CA ALA A 133 -0.42 9.46 20.52
C ALA A 133 -0.10 10.80 21.23
N GLU A 134 -1.02 11.76 21.21
CA GLU A 134 -0.88 13.04 21.93
C GLU A 134 -0.97 12.90 23.46
N ARG A 135 -1.51 11.79 23.97
CA ARG A 135 -1.57 11.54 25.41
C ARG A 135 -0.15 11.30 25.96
N PRO A 136 0.13 11.63 27.23
CA PRO A 136 1.43 11.30 27.84
C PRO A 136 1.75 9.81 27.68
N GLY A 137 2.86 9.49 27.00
CA GLY A 137 3.30 8.12 26.73
C GLY A 137 2.62 7.42 25.55
N GLY A 138 1.56 7.99 24.96
CA GLY A 138 0.76 7.33 23.92
C GLY A 138 1.54 7.01 22.64
N LEU A 139 2.41 7.91 22.19
CA LEU A 139 3.29 7.66 21.03
C LEU A 139 4.24 6.49 21.28
N ALA A 140 4.87 6.43 22.46
CA ALA A 140 5.79 5.36 22.82
C ALA A 140 5.07 4.01 22.88
N GLU A 141 3.83 3.98 23.41
CA GLU A 141 3.01 2.77 23.44
C GLU A 141 2.64 2.28 22.03
N LEU A 142 2.22 3.18 21.13
CA LEU A 142 1.93 2.81 19.74
C LEU A 142 3.19 2.29 19.02
N GLN A 143 4.34 2.94 19.24
CA GLN A 143 5.62 2.50 18.70
C GLN A 143 5.97 1.09 19.20
N GLU A 144 5.92 0.88 20.52
CA GLU A 144 6.21 -0.40 21.15
C GLU A 144 5.34 -1.51 20.57
N LYS A 145 4.01 -1.30 20.47
CA LYS A 145 3.09 -2.29 19.90
C LYS A 145 3.39 -2.63 18.44
N THR A 146 3.81 -1.62 17.67
CA THR A 146 4.24 -1.82 16.27
C THR A 146 5.48 -2.69 16.20
N ILE A 147 6.51 -2.37 16.99
CA ILE A 147 7.78 -3.11 17.03
C ILE A 147 7.55 -4.54 17.54
N GLU A 148 6.75 -4.72 18.60
CA GLU A 148 6.40 -6.04 19.14
C GLU A 148 5.70 -6.92 18.11
N GLY A 149 4.70 -6.36 17.40
CA GLY A 149 3.97 -7.06 16.35
C GLY A 149 4.87 -7.48 15.19
N LEU A 150 5.66 -6.53 14.67
CA LEU A 150 6.64 -6.80 13.61
C LEU A 150 7.66 -7.86 14.04
N LYS A 151 8.25 -7.72 15.24
CA LYS A 151 9.24 -8.67 15.75
C LYS A 151 8.67 -10.08 15.85
N SER A 152 7.46 -10.23 16.41
CA SER A 152 6.78 -11.52 16.52
C SER A 152 6.60 -12.19 15.16
N GLU A 153 6.12 -11.44 14.16
CA GLU A 153 5.87 -11.98 12.83
C GLU A 153 7.15 -12.23 12.03
N ILE A 154 8.18 -11.40 12.18
CA ILE A 154 9.52 -11.65 11.59
C ILE A 154 10.11 -12.96 12.14
N LEU A 155 10.01 -13.18 13.44
CA LEU A 155 10.50 -14.41 14.07
C LEU A 155 9.75 -15.66 13.58
N LYS A 156 8.43 -15.56 13.35
CA LYS A 156 7.65 -16.65 12.74
C LYS A 156 8.00 -16.87 11.27
N LEU A 157 8.18 -15.78 10.51
CA LEU A 157 8.43 -15.82 9.07
C LEU A 157 9.80 -16.41 8.76
N VAL A 158 10.83 -16.02 9.51
CA VAL A 158 12.24 -16.33 9.21
C VAL A 158 12.80 -17.41 10.15
N GLY A 159 12.37 -17.43 11.41
CA GLY A 159 12.94 -18.26 12.47
C GLY A 159 14.00 -17.51 13.28
N GLU A 160 14.01 -17.70 14.60
CA GLU A 160 14.84 -16.92 15.53
C GLU A 160 16.33 -16.91 15.17
N LYS A 161 16.89 -18.09 14.87
CA LYS A 161 18.30 -18.24 14.48
C LYS A 161 18.62 -17.68 13.11
N GLU A 162 17.64 -17.54 12.22
CA GLU A 162 17.88 -17.02 10.87
C GLU A 162 17.81 -15.48 10.80
N THR A 163 17.35 -14.82 11.87
CA THR A 163 17.31 -13.35 11.91
C THR A 163 18.68 -12.70 11.78
N GLU A 164 19.76 -13.38 12.16
CA GLU A 164 21.14 -12.88 11.97
C GLU A 164 21.53 -12.71 10.49
N TYR A 165 20.81 -13.36 9.58
CA TYR A 165 21.04 -13.27 8.12
C TYR A 165 20.17 -12.20 7.43
N LEU A 166 19.42 -11.40 8.20
CA LEU A 166 18.68 -10.25 7.68
C LEU A 166 19.61 -9.03 7.68
N TYR A 167 20.07 -8.64 6.50
CA TYR A 167 21.08 -7.58 6.33
C TYR A 167 20.49 -6.23 5.92
N TYR A 168 19.28 -6.22 5.34
CA TYR A 168 18.68 -5.00 4.82
C TYR A 168 17.17 -5.01 4.92
N TYR A 169 16.59 -3.90 5.35
CA TYR A 169 15.16 -3.69 5.47
C TYR A 169 14.73 -2.54 4.56
N ALA A 170 13.65 -2.73 3.81
CA ALA A 170 12.99 -1.67 3.07
C ALA A 170 11.57 -1.51 3.64
N PHE A 171 11.29 -0.36 4.21
CA PHE A 171 10.05 -0.08 4.92
C PHE A 171 9.26 0.99 4.18
N CYS A 172 7.98 0.74 3.94
CA CYS A 172 7.02 1.73 3.47
C CYS A 172 5.76 1.72 4.35
N GLY A 173 5.05 2.84 4.31
CA GLY A 173 3.80 3.04 5.02
C GLY A 173 3.41 4.51 4.89
N ASN A 174 2.15 4.83 5.19
CA ASN A 174 1.74 6.23 5.18
C ASN A 174 2.56 7.04 6.20
N THR A 175 2.58 8.36 6.04
CA THR A 175 3.42 9.25 6.86
C THR A 175 3.17 9.06 8.36
N THR A 176 1.92 8.86 8.78
CA THR A 176 1.59 8.63 10.18
C THR A 176 2.12 7.29 10.69
N MET A 177 1.93 6.20 9.93
CA MET A 177 2.45 4.88 10.29
C MET A 177 3.99 4.89 10.40
N THR A 178 4.66 5.59 9.48
CA THR A 178 6.11 5.79 9.52
C THR A 178 6.55 6.53 10.78
N HIS A 179 5.85 7.60 11.16
CA HIS A 179 6.16 8.34 12.39
C HIS A 179 5.93 7.49 13.65
N PHE A 180 4.87 6.69 13.71
CA PHE A 180 4.64 5.77 14.83
C PHE A 180 5.73 4.71 14.92
N PHE A 181 6.13 4.09 13.80
CA PHE A 181 7.20 3.10 13.79
C PHE A 181 8.54 3.67 14.30
N LEU A 182 8.89 4.88 13.90
CA LEU A 182 10.15 5.53 14.26
C LEU A 182 10.10 6.34 15.56
N GLY A 183 8.92 6.43 16.21
CA GLY A 183 8.74 7.23 17.42
C GLY A 183 8.90 8.74 17.20
N LEU A 184 8.58 9.21 15.99
CA LEU A 184 8.66 10.63 15.63
C LEU A 184 7.41 11.40 16.09
N PRO A 185 7.54 12.69 16.46
CA PRO A 185 6.41 13.51 16.86
C PRO A 185 5.33 13.63 15.77
N THR A 186 4.06 13.37 16.14
CA THR A 186 2.93 13.30 15.19
C THR A 186 1.93 14.47 15.29
N ARG A 187 2.08 15.33 16.30
CA ARG A 187 1.15 16.41 16.64
C ARG A 187 0.78 17.33 15.46
N TRP A 188 1.71 17.57 14.55
CA TRP A 188 1.55 18.52 13.44
C TRP A 188 1.10 17.88 12.13
N LEU A 189 0.92 16.56 12.08
CA LEU A 189 0.48 15.85 10.87
C LEU A 189 -0.96 16.20 10.46
N TYR A 190 -1.83 16.45 11.44
CA TYR A 190 -3.26 16.67 11.22
C TYR A 190 -3.74 18.05 11.71
N ARG A 191 -2.80 18.92 12.10
CA ARG A 191 -3.06 20.31 12.47
C ARG A 191 -2.53 21.20 11.37
N GLU A 192 -3.36 22.10 10.88
CA GLU A 192 -2.96 23.09 9.87
C GLU A 192 -1.66 23.79 10.30
N PRO A 193 -0.64 23.89 9.41
CA PRO A 193 -0.66 23.59 7.97
C PRO A 193 -0.20 22.17 7.58
N TYR A 194 -0.45 21.15 8.42
CA TYR A 194 -0.27 19.71 8.13
C TYR A 194 1.17 19.32 7.82
N ILE A 195 2.11 19.68 8.71
CA ILE A 195 3.55 19.54 8.46
C ILE A 195 4.11 18.33 9.22
N PRO A 196 4.67 17.33 8.51
CA PRO A 196 5.34 16.19 9.15
C PRO A 196 6.65 16.59 9.81
N CYS A 197 7.09 15.80 10.79
CA CYS A 197 8.39 16.00 11.44
C CYS A 197 9.55 15.80 10.44
N ALA A 198 9.41 14.79 9.59
CA ALA A 198 10.36 14.49 8.52
C ALA A 198 9.63 13.86 7.34
N ASN A 199 10.06 14.21 6.12
CA ASN A 199 9.63 13.56 4.89
C ASN A 199 10.65 12.57 4.34
N ALA A 200 11.93 12.76 4.63
CA ALA A 200 12.99 11.87 4.23
C ALA A 200 13.90 11.61 5.43
N ILE A 201 14.37 10.38 5.52
CA ILE A 201 15.24 9.88 6.58
C ILE A 201 16.37 9.15 5.87
N ASP A 202 17.60 9.46 6.25
CA ASP A 202 18.77 8.72 5.73
C ASP A 202 18.62 7.22 6.07
N VAL A 203 19.28 6.34 5.32
CA VAL A 203 19.38 4.93 5.71
C VAL A 203 19.92 4.80 7.13
N LEU A 204 19.12 4.16 8.00
CA LEU A 204 19.42 3.98 9.41
C LEU A 204 20.13 2.65 9.66
N LYS A 205 20.80 2.54 10.81
CA LYS A 205 21.15 1.23 11.35
C LYS A 205 19.88 0.59 11.92
N LEU A 206 19.61 -0.66 11.54
CA LEU A 206 18.38 -1.37 11.94
C LEU A 206 18.19 -1.39 13.46
N ARG A 207 19.28 -1.47 14.23
CA ARG A 207 19.26 -1.46 15.71
C ARG A 207 18.55 -0.23 16.31
N GLU A 208 18.45 0.88 15.58
CA GLU A 208 17.72 2.07 16.02
C GLU A 208 16.21 1.88 15.99
N SER A 209 15.69 0.93 15.20
CA SER A 209 14.27 0.60 15.11
C SER A 209 13.77 -0.40 16.16
N GLY A 210 14.67 -1.13 16.82
CA GLY A 210 14.32 -2.22 17.73
C GLY A 210 13.91 -3.55 17.05
N LEU A 211 13.93 -3.62 15.71
CA LEU A 211 13.66 -4.85 14.96
C LEU A 211 14.86 -5.83 15.00
N PRO A 212 14.62 -7.16 14.94
CA PRO A 212 15.68 -8.15 14.94
C PRO A 212 16.40 -8.18 13.58
N GLY A 213 17.71 -8.40 13.58
CA GLY A 213 18.47 -8.53 12.34
C GLY A 213 19.97 -8.67 12.62
N HIS A 214 20.77 -8.68 11.56
CA HIS A 214 22.22 -8.61 11.69
C HIS A 214 22.64 -7.34 12.47
N PRO A 215 23.68 -7.36 13.34
CA PRO A 215 24.09 -6.20 14.16
C PRO A 215 24.41 -4.92 13.37
N GLU A 216 24.81 -5.09 12.11
CA GLU A 216 25.12 -4.01 11.18
C GLU A 216 24.06 -3.83 10.08
N ALA A 217 22.93 -4.51 10.17
CA ALA A 217 21.84 -4.41 9.20
C ALA A 217 21.37 -2.96 9.02
N LEU A 218 20.89 -2.67 7.81
CA LEU A 218 20.44 -1.35 7.41
C LEU A 218 18.92 -1.32 7.27
N LEU A 219 18.35 -0.13 7.46
CA LEU A 219 16.93 0.15 7.30
C LEU A 219 16.75 1.37 6.40
N PHE A 220 16.20 1.13 5.21
CA PHE A 220 15.70 2.18 4.34
C PHE A 220 14.21 2.39 4.61
N VAL A 221 13.83 3.66 4.76
CA VAL A 221 12.44 4.09 4.94
C VAL A 221 12.08 4.92 3.72
N PHE A 222 11.06 4.49 2.98
CA PHE A 222 10.58 5.25 1.83
C PHE A 222 10.15 6.66 2.29
N PRO A 223 10.55 7.71 1.56
CA PRO A 223 10.19 9.09 1.91
C PRO A 223 8.70 9.35 1.71
N SER A 224 8.15 10.31 2.43
CA SER A 224 6.81 10.85 2.23
C SER A 224 6.82 12.16 1.42
N GLY A 225 5.73 12.42 0.71
CA GLY A 225 5.47 13.69 0.00
C GLY A 225 4.71 14.73 0.83
N GLY A 226 4.18 14.35 2.00
CA GLY A 226 3.43 15.22 2.91
C GLY A 226 2.74 14.42 4.01
N SER A 227 1.85 15.03 4.79
CA SER A 227 1.17 14.34 5.90
C SER A 227 0.21 13.24 5.46
N TYR A 228 -0.41 13.39 4.29
CA TYR A 228 -1.37 12.45 3.71
C TYR A 228 -0.83 11.73 2.46
N PHE A 229 0.46 11.90 2.17
CA PHE A 229 1.10 11.25 1.03
C PHE A 229 2.40 10.59 1.51
N GLY A 230 2.32 9.29 1.81
CA GLY A 230 3.39 8.57 2.49
C GLY A 230 4.34 7.79 1.58
N GLY A 231 5.22 7.04 2.22
CA GLY A 231 6.21 6.22 1.55
C GLY A 231 5.63 4.95 0.92
N ASP A 232 4.47 4.51 1.36
CA ASP A 232 3.65 3.49 0.70
C ASP A 232 3.33 3.86 -0.75
N LEU A 233 2.89 5.10 -0.99
CA LEU A 233 2.60 5.59 -2.35
C LEU A 233 3.86 5.78 -3.18
N ILE A 234 4.93 6.31 -2.60
CA ILE A 234 6.21 6.43 -3.31
C ILE A 234 6.74 5.05 -3.72
N SER A 235 6.63 4.06 -2.83
CA SER A 235 6.95 2.66 -3.11
C SER A 235 6.05 2.08 -4.21
N GLY A 236 4.74 2.35 -4.14
CA GLY A 236 3.78 1.95 -5.17
C GLY A 236 4.08 2.55 -6.54
N LEU A 237 4.47 3.83 -6.61
CA LEU A 237 4.86 4.50 -7.84
C LEU A 237 6.18 3.94 -8.40
N LEU A 238 7.15 3.63 -7.54
CA LEU A 238 8.40 2.97 -7.95
C LEU A 238 8.10 1.63 -8.64
N PHE A 239 7.14 0.86 -8.10
CA PHE A 239 6.69 -0.39 -8.70
C PHE A 239 5.90 -0.18 -10.00
N ALA A 240 4.90 0.71 -9.99
CA ALA A 240 4.02 0.95 -11.14
C ALA A 240 4.75 1.59 -12.33
N GLY A 241 5.82 2.36 -12.09
CA GLY A 241 6.65 2.97 -13.12
C GLY A 241 5.97 4.09 -13.90
N LEU A 242 4.93 4.72 -13.34
CA LEU A 242 4.15 5.78 -13.98
C LEU A 242 5.02 6.99 -14.37
N HIS A 243 6.02 7.31 -13.56
CA HIS A 243 7.00 8.39 -13.77
C HIS A 243 8.05 8.10 -14.84
N ARG A 244 8.00 6.94 -15.51
CA ARG A 244 8.94 6.58 -16.59
C ARG A 244 8.35 6.80 -17.99
N GLY A 245 7.03 6.81 -18.12
CA GLY A 245 6.33 6.88 -19.42
C GLY A 245 6.05 8.30 -19.90
N GLU A 246 5.89 8.50 -21.21
CA GLU A 246 5.39 9.77 -21.77
C GLU A 246 3.90 9.97 -21.54
N ALA A 247 3.16 8.89 -21.56
CA ALA A 247 1.72 8.94 -21.55
C ALA A 247 1.17 9.28 -20.18
N ILE A 248 0.15 10.13 -20.18
CA ILE A 248 -0.56 10.50 -18.95
C ILE A 248 -1.33 9.27 -18.48
N SER A 249 -1.03 8.86 -17.26
CA SER A 249 -1.69 7.75 -16.59
C SER A 249 -2.17 8.19 -15.23
N LEU A 250 -3.10 7.42 -14.68
CA LEU A 250 -3.62 7.63 -13.34
C LEU A 250 -3.33 6.37 -12.52
N PHE A 251 -2.84 6.55 -11.30
CA PHE A 251 -2.66 5.51 -10.30
C PHE A 251 -3.58 5.81 -9.13
N VAL A 252 -4.34 4.82 -8.70
CA VAL A 252 -5.19 4.91 -7.50
C VAL A 252 -4.81 3.80 -6.55
N ASP A 253 -4.49 4.15 -5.32
CA ASP A 253 -4.57 3.23 -4.20
C ASP A 253 -5.88 3.48 -3.47
N VAL A 254 -6.68 2.42 -3.28
CA VAL A 254 -7.93 2.50 -2.53
C VAL A 254 -7.81 1.57 -1.35
N GLY A 255 -7.49 2.18 -0.22
CA GLY A 255 -7.61 1.60 1.11
C GLY A 255 -8.70 2.29 1.92
N THR A 256 -8.40 2.59 3.18
CA THR A 256 -9.28 3.37 4.07
C THR A 256 -9.48 4.79 3.53
N ASN A 257 -8.42 5.33 2.95
CA ASN A 257 -8.44 6.54 2.13
C ASN A 257 -8.26 6.14 0.67
N ALA A 258 -8.59 7.05 -0.24
CA ALA A 258 -8.15 6.93 -1.62
C ALA A 258 -7.03 7.93 -1.86
N GLU A 259 -5.93 7.41 -2.38
CA GLU A 259 -4.78 8.19 -2.79
C GLU A 259 -4.59 8.05 -4.29
N ILE A 260 -4.55 9.19 -4.96
CA ILE A 260 -4.59 9.28 -6.42
C ILE A 260 -3.34 10.02 -6.88
N VAL A 261 -2.69 9.49 -7.92
CA VAL A 261 -1.57 10.12 -8.60
C VAL A 261 -1.86 10.16 -10.09
N LEU A 262 -1.86 11.36 -10.66
CA LEU A 262 -1.98 11.63 -12.09
C LEU A 262 -0.63 12.12 -12.60
N GLY A 263 -0.15 11.58 -13.70
CA GLY A 263 1.05 12.13 -14.30
C GLY A 263 1.73 11.22 -15.30
N ASN A 264 2.99 11.51 -15.53
CA ASN A 264 3.89 10.83 -16.46
C ASN A 264 5.35 11.13 -16.04
N ARG A 265 6.30 10.99 -16.97
CA ARG A 265 7.71 11.32 -16.72
C ARG A 265 8.00 12.81 -16.45
N GLU A 266 7.13 13.72 -16.85
CA GLU A 266 7.38 15.16 -16.72
C GLU A 266 6.89 15.69 -15.37
N PHE A 267 5.77 15.19 -14.87
CA PHE A 267 5.17 15.63 -13.61
C PHE A 267 4.38 14.51 -12.93
N LEU A 268 4.24 14.63 -11.61
CA LEU A 268 3.31 13.83 -10.81
C LEU A 268 2.46 14.78 -9.96
N LEU A 269 1.15 14.77 -10.16
CA LEU A 269 0.20 15.45 -9.31
C LEU A 269 -0.50 14.39 -8.45
N ALA A 270 -0.53 14.60 -7.14
CA ALA A 270 -1.16 13.68 -6.21
C ALA A 270 -2.22 14.37 -5.36
N CYS A 271 -3.22 13.61 -4.94
CA CYS A 271 -4.13 14.02 -3.88
C CYS A 271 -4.54 12.80 -3.06
N ALA A 272 -4.91 13.03 -1.81
CA ALA A 272 -5.57 12.04 -0.98
C ALA A 272 -6.92 12.59 -0.50
N GLY A 273 -7.87 11.70 -0.26
CA GLY A 273 -9.13 12.06 0.35
C GLY A 273 -9.92 10.86 0.81
N ALA A 274 -10.98 11.14 1.55
CA ALA A 274 -11.89 10.11 1.99
C ALA A 274 -12.69 9.59 0.78
N ALA A 275 -12.33 8.41 0.26
CA ALA A 275 -13.27 7.62 -0.55
C ALA A 275 -14.45 7.09 0.31
N GLY A 276 -14.30 7.16 1.64
CA GLY A 276 -15.27 6.75 2.64
C GLY A 276 -15.18 5.25 2.94
N PRO A 277 -15.46 4.82 4.19
CA PRO A 277 -15.27 3.44 4.66
C PRO A 277 -16.21 2.40 4.00
N ALA A 278 -16.98 2.81 2.97
CA ALA A 278 -17.97 2.00 2.26
C ALA A 278 -17.39 0.70 1.66
N LEU A 279 -16.09 0.68 1.41
CA LEU A 279 -15.42 -0.36 0.63
C LEU A 279 -14.55 -1.30 1.47
N GLU A 280 -14.21 -0.95 2.71
CA GLU A 280 -13.31 -1.75 3.58
C GLU A 280 -14.02 -2.50 4.73
N GLY A 281 -15.35 -2.46 4.75
CA GLY A 281 -16.17 -3.04 5.83
C GLY A 281 -16.33 -2.05 6.98
N GLY A 282 -17.55 -1.93 7.51
CA GLY A 282 -17.88 -0.99 8.59
C GLY A 282 -18.94 0.07 8.25
N VAL A 283 -19.33 0.21 6.98
CA VAL A 283 -20.44 1.12 6.58
C VAL A 283 -21.77 0.40 6.40
N LEU A 284 -21.71 -0.87 5.98
CA LEU A 284 -22.90 -1.72 5.92
C LEU A 284 -23.03 -2.51 7.21
N ALA A 285 -24.25 -2.63 7.73
CA ALA A 285 -24.60 -3.48 8.87
C ALA A 285 -24.22 -4.95 8.63
N CYS A 286 -24.33 -5.40 7.38
CA CYS A 286 -23.88 -6.73 6.94
C CYS A 286 -22.51 -6.69 6.22
N GLY A 287 -21.77 -5.58 6.31
CA GLY A 287 -20.47 -5.41 5.66
C GLY A 287 -19.35 -6.17 6.36
N MET A 288 -18.43 -6.76 5.60
CA MET A 288 -17.28 -7.48 6.13
C MET A 288 -16.09 -7.43 5.18
N GLN A 289 -14.90 -7.75 5.68
CA GLN A 289 -13.72 -7.94 4.82
C GLN A 289 -13.89 -9.15 3.88
N ALA A 290 -13.20 -9.12 2.75
CA ALA A 290 -13.19 -10.23 1.79
C ALA A 290 -12.50 -11.46 2.40
N ARG A 291 -13.31 -12.41 2.88
CA ARG A 291 -12.90 -13.71 3.43
C ARG A 291 -14.02 -14.72 3.21
N GLU A 292 -13.76 -15.98 3.57
CA GLU A 292 -14.76 -17.06 3.49
C GLU A 292 -16.11 -16.63 4.08
N GLY A 293 -17.18 -16.87 3.32
CA GLY A 293 -18.55 -16.47 3.64
C GLY A 293 -18.93 -15.05 3.21
N ALA A 294 -18.01 -14.23 2.70
CA ALA A 294 -18.36 -12.92 2.17
C ALA A 294 -18.94 -13.01 0.75
N ILE A 295 -20.04 -12.31 0.49
CA ILE A 295 -20.60 -12.13 -0.86
C ILE A 295 -19.65 -11.20 -1.64
N GLU A 296 -19.06 -11.72 -2.73
CA GLU A 296 -18.12 -10.99 -3.59
C GLU A 296 -18.68 -10.62 -4.95
N ARG A 297 -19.70 -11.33 -5.43
CA ARG A 297 -20.40 -10.99 -6.68
C ARG A 297 -21.90 -11.13 -6.57
N ILE A 298 -22.59 -10.25 -7.27
CA ILE A 298 -24.04 -10.16 -7.29
C ILE A 298 -24.49 -9.95 -8.72
N ARG A 299 -25.48 -10.72 -9.18
CA ARG A 299 -26.13 -10.51 -10.47
C ARG A 299 -27.64 -10.59 -10.31
N ILE A 300 -28.35 -9.64 -10.93
CA ILE A 300 -29.81 -9.62 -10.97
C ILE A 300 -30.25 -9.94 -12.39
N ARG A 301 -30.80 -11.15 -12.59
CA ARG A 301 -31.21 -11.64 -13.90
C ARG A 301 -32.62 -12.17 -13.86
N LYS A 302 -33.50 -11.67 -14.74
CA LYS A 302 -34.89 -12.16 -14.91
C LYS A 302 -35.68 -12.29 -13.59
N GLY A 303 -35.48 -11.36 -12.65
CA GLY A 303 -36.14 -11.41 -11.33
C GLY A 303 -35.57 -12.46 -10.38
N GLN A 304 -34.32 -12.91 -10.61
CA GLN A 304 -33.57 -13.78 -9.71
C GLN A 304 -32.27 -13.11 -9.27
N LEU A 305 -31.89 -13.39 -8.04
CA LEU A 305 -30.67 -12.89 -7.41
C LEU A 305 -29.66 -14.04 -7.37
N GLU A 306 -28.53 -13.86 -8.06
CA GLU A 306 -27.42 -14.79 -8.06
C GLU A 306 -26.29 -14.22 -7.21
N LEU A 307 -25.86 -14.96 -6.19
CA LEU A 307 -24.80 -14.56 -5.27
C LEU A 307 -23.59 -15.49 -5.43
N LYS A 308 -22.40 -14.91 -5.50
CA LYS A 308 -21.14 -15.64 -5.37
C LYS A 308 -20.51 -15.32 -4.02
N VAL A 309 -20.20 -16.37 -3.27
CA VAL A 309 -19.64 -16.27 -1.92
C VAL A 309 -18.22 -16.82 -1.93
N ILE A 310 -17.30 -16.11 -1.29
CA ILE A 310 -15.91 -16.58 -1.15
C ILE A 310 -15.91 -17.89 -0.36
N GLY A 311 -15.28 -18.92 -0.91
CA GLY A 311 -15.20 -20.25 -0.30
C GLY A 311 -16.42 -21.14 -0.49
N ASP A 312 -17.35 -20.77 -1.38
CA ASP A 312 -18.53 -21.58 -1.76
C ASP A 312 -19.38 -22.04 -0.55
N SER A 313 -19.48 -21.18 0.46
CA SER A 313 -20.24 -21.41 1.69
C SER A 313 -21.49 -20.54 1.79
N LYS A 314 -22.30 -20.74 2.84
CA LYS A 314 -23.43 -19.84 3.12
C LYS A 314 -22.92 -18.42 3.39
N PRO A 315 -23.57 -17.38 2.85
CA PRO A 315 -23.10 -16.02 3.05
C PRO A 315 -23.26 -15.60 4.51
N ILE A 316 -22.31 -14.83 5.04
CA ILE A 316 -22.35 -14.25 6.38
C ILE A 316 -22.21 -12.72 6.38
N GLY A 317 -22.04 -12.13 5.20
CA GLY A 317 -21.96 -10.68 4.99
C GLY A 317 -21.56 -10.34 3.54
N ILE A 318 -21.30 -9.07 3.27
CA ILE A 318 -20.99 -8.50 1.96
C ILE A 318 -19.61 -7.83 2.02
N CYS A 319 -18.72 -8.13 1.06
CA CYS A 319 -17.44 -7.42 0.96
C CYS A 319 -17.50 -6.22 0.00
N GLY A 320 -16.46 -5.38 0.00
CA GLY A 320 -16.44 -4.12 -0.78
C GLY A 320 -16.74 -4.29 -2.28
N SER A 321 -16.22 -5.34 -2.92
CA SER A 321 -16.54 -5.65 -4.32
C SER A 321 -18.01 -6.03 -4.51
N GLY A 322 -18.54 -6.86 -3.60
CA GLY A 322 -19.96 -7.21 -3.56
C GLY A 322 -20.85 -5.98 -3.38
N THR A 323 -20.44 -5.01 -2.56
CA THR A 323 -21.17 -3.76 -2.33
C THR A 323 -21.27 -2.90 -3.60
N ILE A 324 -20.18 -2.76 -4.37
CA ILE A 324 -20.19 -2.02 -5.63
C ILE A 324 -21.06 -2.74 -6.66
N GLU A 325 -20.92 -4.06 -6.79
CA GLU A 325 -21.76 -4.85 -7.71
C GLU A 325 -23.24 -4.79 -7.31
N LEU A 326 -23.57 -4.84 -6.02
CA LEU A 326 -24.95 -4.70 -5.53
C LEU A 326 -25.57 -3.41 -6.04
N LEU A 327 -24.90 -2.27 -5.82
CA LEU A 327 -25.42 -0.98 -6.21
C LEU A 327 -25.57 -0.86 -7.73
N ALA A 328 -24.59 -1.39 -8.49
CA ALA A 328 -24.64 -1.44 -9.94
C ALA A 328 -25.84 -2.25 -10.44
N GLU A 329 -26.07 -3.45 -9.90
CA GLU A 329 -27.16 -4.33 -10.30
C GLU A 329 -28.53 -3.80 -9.89
N LEU A 330 -28.66 -3.26 -8.67
CA LEU A 330 -29.90 -2.60 -8.22
C LEU A 330 -30.24 -1.42 -9.12
N PHE A 331 -29.24 -0.64 -9.52
CA PHE A 331 -29.40 0.46 -10.46
C PHE A 331 -29.81 -0.06 -11.84
N LEU A 332 -29.11 -1.03 -12.44
CA LEU A 332 -29.44 -1.55 -13.76
C LEU A 332 -30.82 -2.23 -13.82
N ALA A 333 -31.22 -2.92 -12.75
CA ALA A 333 -32.56 -3.52 -12.61
C ALA A 333 -33.67 -2.47 -12.36
N GLY A 334 -33.30 -1.22 -12.10
CA GLY A 334 -34.21 -0.13 -11.76
C GLY A 334 -34.84 -0.27 -10.38
N LEU A 335 -34.30 -1.12 -9.51
CA LEU A 335 -34.68 -1.26 -8.10
C LEU A 335 -34.20 -0.06 -7.27
N VAL A 336 -33.22 0.68 -7.80
CA VAL A 336 -32.76 1.97 -7.30
C VAL A 336 -32.82 3.00 -8.44
N ASN A 337 -33.39 4.17 -8.15
CA ASN A 337 -33.41 5.30 -9.09
C ASN A 337 -32.08 6.08 -9.07
N PRO A 338 -31.84 7.03 -9.99
CA PRO A 338 -30.59 7.79 -10.02
C PRO A 338 -30.26 8.54 -8.71
N GLN A 339 -31.24 8.88 -7.88
CA GLN A 339 -31.06 9.54 -6.59
C GLN A 339 -30.72 8.56 -5.45
N GLY A 340 -30.62 7.25 -5.75
CA GLY A 340 -30.38 6.23 -4.75
C GLY A 340 -31.62 5.76 -4.01
N ILE A 341 -32.83 6.11 -4.45
CA ILE A 341 -34.08 5.76 -3.75
C ILE A 341 -34.57 4.40 -4.25
N PHE A 342 -34.88 3.51 -3.31
CA PHE A 342 -35.46 2.20 -3.62
C PHE A 342 -36.81 2.30 -4.32
N GLN A 343 -37.08 1.34 -5.19
CA GLN A 343 -38.31 1.17 -5.98
C GLN A 343 -38.96 -0.16 -5.60
N PRO A 344 -39.51 -0.31 -4.38
CA PRO A 344 -39.97 -1.59 -3.84
C PRO A 344 -41.08 -2.24 -4.65
N GLU A 345 -41.90 -1.45 -5.36
CA GLU A 345 -42.97 -1.92 -6.23
C GLU A 345 -42.48 -2.80 -7.39
N ARG A 346 -41.19 -2.73 -7.74
CA ARG A 346 -40.60 -3.53 -8.82
C ARG A 346 -40.20 -4.94 -8.37
N TRP A 347 -39.98 -5.16 -7.07
CA TRP A 347 -39.70 -6.50 -6.52
C TRP A 347 -40.08 -6.59 -5.03
N PRO A 348 -41.38 -6.53 -4.69
CA PRO A 348 -41.81 -6.39 -3.30
C PRO A 348 -41.27 -7.46 -2.35
N GLU A 349 -41.12 -8.69 -2.84
CA GLU A 349 -40.63 -9.85 -2.05
C GLU A 349 -39.19 -9.69 -1.54
N ARG A 350 -38.38 -8.81 -2.14
CA ARG A 350 -36.99 -8.55 -1.71
C ARG A 350 -36.86 -7.32 -0.83
N PHE A 351 -37.95 -6.61 -0.57
CA PHE A 351 -37.95 -5.43 0.29
C PHE A 351 -38.66 -5.72 1.60
N ARG A 352 -38.01 -5.34 2.71
CA ARG A 352 -38.55 -5.48 4.06
C ARG A 352 -38.13 -4.28 4.90
N GLU A 353 -38.95 -3.94 5.88
CA GLU A 353 -38.57 -2.97 6.90
C GLU A 353 -37.71 -3.66 7.97
N ILE A 354 -36.51 -3.13 8.20
CA ILE A 354 -35.56 -3.60 9.21
C ILE A 354 -35.15 -2.38 10.04
N ASP A 355 -35.35 -2.45 11.35
CA ASP A 355 -35.06 -1.36 12.30
C ASP A 355 -35.68 0.00 11.92
N GLY A 356 -36.88 -0.01 11.31
CA GLY A 356 -37.60 1.19 10.90
C GLY A 356 -37.17 1.77 9.55
N GLU A 357 -36.28 1.07 8.82
CA GLU A 357 -35.78 1.49 7.52
C GLU A 357 -36.07 0.45 6.43
N LEU A 358 -36.42 0.92 5.23
CA LEU A 358 -36.59 0.04 4.07
C LEU A 358 -35.24 -0.56 3.67
N ALA A 359 -35.19 -1.89 3.56
CA ALA A 359 -34.00 -2.64 3.20
C ALA A 359 -34.25 -3.59 2.03
N PHE A 360 -33.24 -3.78 1.19
CA PHE A 360 -33.20 -4.83 0.19
C PHE A 360 -32.50 -6.06 0.76
N VAL A 361 -33.18 -7.20 0.78
CA VAL A 361 -32.69 -8.46 1.35
C VAL A 361 -31.97 -9.27 0.27
N LEU A 362 -30.70 -9.59 0.50
CA LEU A 362 -29.88 -10.42 -0.36
C LEU A 362 -30.03 -11.91 -0.03
N ALA A 363 -30.11 -12.24 1.26
CA ALA A 363 -30.27 -13.61 1.73
C ALA A 363 -31.14 -13.63 2.99
N ASP A 364 -32.13 -14.51 3.04
CA ASP A 364 -32.98 -14.70 4.21
C ASP A 364 -32.24 -15.46 5.33
N GLU A 365 -32.85 -15.54 6.52
CA GLU A 365 -32.28 -16.21 7.70
C GLU A 365 -31.91 -17.68 7.42
N SER A 366 -32.66 -18.35 6.55
CA SER A 366 -32.43 -19.76 6.18
C SER A 366 -31.26 -19.96 5.22
N GLU A 367 -30.96 -18.95 4.41
CA GLU A 367 -29.90 -18.95 3.40
C GLU A 367 -28.57 -18.49 3.99
N SER A 368 -28.62 -17.59 4.97
CA SER A 368 -27.47 -17.04 5.68
C SER A 368 -26.79 -18.05 6.61
N GLY A 369 -25.46 -17.97 6.69
CA GLY A 369 -24.63 -18.74 7.64
C GLY A 369 -24.70 -18.20 9.07
N THR A 370 -25.21 -16.98 9.28
CA THR A 370 -25.36 -16.37 10.62
C THR A 370 -26.72 -16.63 11.25
N GLY A 371 -27.67 -17.20 10.50
CA GLY A 371 -29.08 -17.32 10.91
C GLY A 371 -29.81 -15.97 11.00
N ARG A 372 -29.24 -14.91 10.44
CA ARG A 372 -29.82 -13.56 10.32
C ARG A 372 -29.85 -13.15 8.85
N PRO A 373 -30.82 -12.32 8.41
CA PRO A 373 -30.86 -11.89 7.02
C PRO A 373 -29.64 -11.05 6.68
N ILE A 374 -29.21 -11.11 5.42
CA ILE A 374 -28.18 -10.24 4.85
C ILE A 374 -28.90 -9.23 3.97
N TYR A 375 -28.71 -7.95 4.26
CA TYR A 375 -29.47 -6.87 3.64
C TYR A 375 -28.62 -5.60 3.47
N VAL A 376 -29.16 -4.65 2.71
CA VAL A 376 -28.69 -3.27 2.63
C VAL A 376 -29.85 -2.31 2.83
N THR A 377 -29.67 -1.27 3.65
CA THR A 377 -30.71 -0.29 3.93
C THR A 377 -30.67 0.91 2.97
N GLN A 378 -31.75 1.70 2.97
CA GLN A 378 -31.85 2.91 2.15
C GLN A 378 -30.76 3.95 2.49
N GLY A 379 -30.46 4.14 3.77
CA GLY A 379 -29.43 5.03 4.28
C GLY A 379 -28.03 4.57 3.89
N GLU A 380 -27.82 3.25 3.89
CA GLU A 380 -26.59 2.64 3.40
C GLU A 380 -26.38 2.88 1.90
N ILE A 381 -27.41 2.71 1.06
CA ILE A 381 -27.32 3.06 -0.38
C ILE A 381 -26.91 4.53 -0.56
N LYS A 382 -27.46 5.45 0.25
CA LYS A 382 -27.06 6.86 0.23
C LYS A 382 -25.61 7.07 0.67
N ASN A 383 -25.13 6.32 1.65
CA ASN A 383 -23.71 6.33 2.05
C ASN A 383 -22.80 5.87 0.90
N LEU A 384 -23.16 4.78 0.21
CA LEU A 384 -22.40 4.29 -0.95
C LEU A 384 -22.33 5.34 -2.07
N ILE A 385 -23.43 6.03 -2.33
CA ILE A 385 -23.48 7.11 -3.32
C ILE A 385 -22.60 8.31 -2.93
N ARG A 386 -22.51 8.63 -1.63
CA ARG A 386 -21.56 9.65 -1.14
C ARG A 386 -20.12 9.23 -1.37
N SER A 387 -19.77 7.99 -1.01
CA SER A 387 -18.43 7.44 -1.19
C SER A 387 -17.99 7.42 -2.64
N LYS A 388 -18.83 6.87 -3.53
CA LYS A 388 -18.50 6.83 -4.96
C LYS A 388 -18.44 8.25 -5.55
N GLY A 389 -19.31 9.16 -5.09
CA GLY A 389 -19.35 10.54 -5.56
C GLY A 389 -18.07 11.30 -5.19
N ALA A 390 -17.58 11.11 -3.96
CA ALA A 390 -16.30 11.64 -3.52
C ALA A 390 -15.14 11.12 -4.38
N MET A 391 -15.09 9.81 -4.65
CA MET A 391 -14.07 9.21 -5.51
C MET A 391 -14.06 9.83 -6.91
N TYR A 392 -15.20 9.86 -7.59
CA TYR A 392 -15.31 10.42 -8.93
C TYR A 392 -14.94 11.92 -8.96
N THR A 393 -15.31 12.64 -7.91
CA THR A 393 -14.97 14.07 -7.75
C THR A 393 -13.47 14.26 -7.61
N MET A 394 -12.78 13.47 -6.79
CA MET A 394 -11.32 13.55 -6.65
C MET A 394 -10.61 13.28 -7.99
N LEU A 395 -11.04 12.24 -8.72
CA LEU A 395 -10.52 11.92 -10.05
C LEU A 395 -10.75 13.07 -11.04
N THR A 396 -11.90 13.73 -10.97
CA THR A 396 -12.24 14.85 -11.85
C THR A 396 -11.37 16.07 -11.52
N VAL A 397 -11.31 16.45 -10.24
CA VAL A 397 -10.51 17.58 -9.76
C VAL A 397 -9.04 17.43 -10.14
N ILE A 398 -8.43 16.27 -9.89
CA ILE A 398 -7.00 16.09 -10.18
C ILE A 398 -6.71 16.19 -11.69
N CYS A 399 -7.58 15.66 -12.54
CA CYS A 399 -7.46 15.76 -14.00
C CYS A 399 -7.64 17.20 -14.50
N GLU A 400 -8.69 17.88 -14.05
CA GLU A 400 -8.98 19.26 -14.45
C GLU A 400 -7.92 20.25 -13.98
N SER A 401 -7.24 19.96 -12.87
CA SER A 401 -6.18 20.82 -12.32
C SER A 401 -4.96 20.93 -13.23
N VAL A 402 -4.78 20.00 -14.17
CA VAL A 402 -3.74 20.02 -15.21
C VAL A 402 -4.33 20.03 -16.63
N GLY A 403 -5.62 20.30 -16.78
CA GLY A 403 -6.29 20.39 -18.07
C GLY A 403 -6.40 19.06 -18.83
N VAL A 404 -6.33 17.93 -18.13
CA VAL A 404 -6.44 16.58 -18.69
C VAL A 404 -7.89 16.11 -18.62
N ARG A 405 -8.38 15.41 -19.66
CA ARG A 405 -9.68 14.74 -19.62
C ARG A 405 -9.47 13.25 -19.43
N PHE A 406 -10.43 12.55 -18.85
CA PHE A 406 -10.32 11.10 -18.63
C PHE A 406 -9.99 10.30 -19.89
N LYS A 407 -10.55 10.69 -21.05
CA LYS A 407 -10.26 10.02 -22.33
C LYS A 407 -8.80 10.12 -22.77
N ASP A 408 -8.08 11.13 -22.29
CA ASP A 408 -6.67 11.36 -22.59
C ASP A 408 -5.74 10.44 -21.77
N LEU A 409 -6.28 9.76 -20.74
CA LEU A 409 -5.54 8.77 -19.94
C LEU A 409 -5.21 7.53 -20.78
N GLU A 410 -3.95 7.12 -20.83
CA GLU A 410 -3.57 5.85 -21.45
C GLU A 410 -3.93 4.66 -20.56
N ARG A 411 -3.55 4.75 -19.28
CA ARG A 411 -3.73 3.68 -18.30
C ARG A 411 -4.28 4.21 -16.99
N PHE A 412 -5.06 3.37 -16.33
CA PHE A 412 -5.63 3.58 -15.02
C PHE A 412 -5.17 2.41 -14.13
N TYR A 413 -4.08 2.62 -13.40
CA TYR A 413 -3.54 1.65 -12.46
C TYR A 413 -4.37 1.66 -11.18
N VAL A 414 -4.72 0.48 -10.69
CA VAL A 414 -5.53 0.30 -9.49
C VAL A 414 -4.81 -0.62 -8.53
N ALA A 415 -4.36 -0.06 -7.42
CA ALA A 415 -3.68 -0.73 -6.32
C ALA A 415 -4.64 -1.12 -5.19
N GLY A 416 -4.08 -1.80 -4.21
CA GLY A 416 -4.79 -2.16 -2.98
C GLY A 416 -5.84 -3.25 -3.18
N SER A 417 -6.68 -3.42 -2.15
CA SER A 417 -7.77 -4.38 -2.14
C SER A 417 -8.75 -4.16 -3.30
N PHE A 418 -8.90 -2.90 -3.72
CA PHE A 418 -9.79 -2.54 -4.82
C PHE A 418 -9.34 -3.15 -6.15
N GLY A 419 -8.06 -3.02 -6.51
CA GLY A 419 -7.54 -3.51 -7.79
C GLY A 419 -7.68 -5.02 -8.00
N ASN A 420 -7.71 -5.81 -6.92
CA ASN A 420 -7.77 -7.28 -7.00
C ASN A 420 -9.20 -7.83 -7.18
N TYR A 421 -10.21 -7.14 -6.65
CA TYR A 421 -11.56 -7.72 -6.50
C TYR A 421 -12.67 -6.91 -7.14
N ILE A 422 -12.45 -5.63 -7.45
CA ILE A 422 -13.51 -4.75 -7.95
C ILE A 422 -13.59 -4.81 -9.47
N ASP A 423 -14.80 -5.07 -9.98
CA ASP A 423 -15.09 -5.05 -11.40
C ASP A 423 -15.16 -3.60 -11.91
N PRO A 424 -14.25 -3.16 -12.80
CA PRO A 424 -14.28 -1.80 -13.34
C PRO A 424 -15.62 -1.44 -13.96
N GLU A 425 -16.31 -2.40 -14.59
CA GLU A 425 -17.62 -2.14 -15.20
C GLU A 425 -18.70 -1.80 -14.17
N ALA A 426 -18.70 -2.48 -13.02
CA ALA A 426 -19.64 -2.18 -11.94
C ALA A 426 -19.33 -0.82 -11.32
N ALA A 427 -18.05 -0.50 -11.12
CA ALA A 427 -17.62 0.79 -10.62
C ALA A 427 -17.93 1.95 -11.58
N ILE A 428 -17.82 1.74 -12.90
CA ILE A 428 -18.28 2.70 -13.93
C ILE A 428 -19.81 2.83 -13.89
N THR A 429 -20.54 1.72 -13.75
CA THR A 429 -22.01 1.69 -13.72
C THR A 429 -22.60 2.57 -12.63
N ILE A 430 -21.97 2.60 -11.45
CA ILE A 430 -22.39 3.47 -10.35
C ILE A 430 -21.80 4.89 -10.47
N GLY A 431 -20.89 5.13 -11.40
CA GLY A 431 -20.18 6.40 -11.57
C GLY A 431 -19.16 6.67 -10.47
N MET A 432 -18.44 5.63 -10.05
CA MET A 432 -17.28 5.73 -9.16
C MET A 432 -15.99 5.97 -9.95
N LEU A 433 -15.85 5.27 -11.08
CA LEU A 433 -14.72 5.37 -12.00
C LEU A 433 -15.17 6.02 -13.31
N PRO A 434 -14.27 6.70 -14.03
CA PRO A 434 -14.59 7.26 -15.34
C PRO A 434 -14.91 6.17 -16.36
N ASP A 435 -15.83 6.47 -17.27
CA ASP A 435 -16.24 5.56 -18.34
C ASP A 435 -15.12 5.39 -19.38
N LEU A 436 -14.22 4.46 -19.09
CA LEU A 436 -13.06 4.11 -19.92
C LEU A 436 -13.16 2.64 -20.37
N PRO A 437 -12.53 2.29 -21.51
CA PRO A 437 -12.43 0.90 -21.93
C PRO A 437 -11.75 0.04 -20.87
N ARG A 438 -12.23 -1.20 -20.70
CA ARG A 438 -11.77 -2.14 -19.67
C ARG A 438 -10.26 -2.37 -19.73
N GLU A 439 -9.70 -2.43 -20.93
CA GLU A 439 -8.29 -2.64 -21.20
C GLU A 439 -7.36 -1.52 -20.67
N LYS A 440 -7.90 -0.34 -20.35
CA LYS A 440 -7.12 0.73 -19.71
C LYS A 440 -6.91 0.51 -18.21
N PHE A 441 -7.74 -0.30 -17.57
CA PHE A 441 -7.63 -0.57 -16.13
C PHE A 441 -6.63 -1.69 -15.87
N VAL A 442 -5.59 -1.38 -15.08
CA VAL A 442 -4.49 -2.30 -14.78
C VAL A 442 -4.43 -2.52 -13.27
N ALA A 443 -4.75 -3.73 -12.82
CA ALA A 443 -4.58 -4.11 -11.42
C ALA A 443 -3.10 -4.29 -11.09
N VAL A 444 -2.63 -3.64 -10.01
CA VAL A 444 -1.22 -3.72 -9.56
C VAL A 444 -1.05 -4.36 -8.18
N GLY A 445 -2.13 -4.87 -7.58
CA GLY A 445 -2.11 -5.55 -6.29
C GLY A 445 -1.57 -4.68 -5.15
N ASN A 446 -0.82 -5.26 -4.21
CA ASN A 446 -0.10 -4.50 -3.20
C ASN A 446 1.16 -3.84 -3.81
N ALA A 447 0.94 -2.70 -4.47
CA ALA A 447 2.01 -1.94 -5.11
C ALA A 447 3.05 -1.44 -4.10
N ALA A 448 2.63 -1.03 -2.90
CA ALA A 448 3.52 -0.56 -1.84
C ALA A 448 4.51 -1.67 -1.42
N GLY A 449 4.01 -2.86 -1.09
CA GLY A 449 4.82 -4.03 -0.78
C GLY A 449 5.74 -4.44 -1.94
N ALA A 450 5.22 -4.49 -3.16
CA ALA A 450 6.01 -4.83 -4.35
C ALA A 450 7.13 -3.81 -4.62
N GLY A 451 6.91 -2.53 -4.33
CA GLY A 451 7.91 -1.48 -4.42
C GLY A 451 9.06 -1.67 -3.43
N THR A 452 8.80 -2.17 -2.22
CA THR A 452 9.88 -2.49 -1.26
C THR A 452 10.78 -3.62 -1.78
N VAL A 453 10.18 -4.67 -2.35
CA VAL A 453 10.92 -5.78 -2.97
C VAL A 453 11.75 -5.28 -4.15
N LYS A 454 11.15 -4.46 -5.02
CA LYS A 454 11.83 -3.85 -6.15
C LYS A 454 13.03 -3.03 -5.69
N PHE A 455 12.85 -2.20 -4.67
CA PHE A 455 13.94 -1.39 -4.10
C PHE A 455 15.06 -2.26 -3.53
N LEU A 456 14.76 -3.32 -2.78
CA LEU A 456 15.77 -4.25 -2.28
C LEU A 456 16.61 -4.83 -3.44
N LEU A 457 15.95 -5.27 -4.51
CA LEU A 457 16.62 -5.93 -5.63
C LEU A 457 17.37 -4.98 -6.58
N GLU A 458 16.98 -3.72 -6.65
CA GLU A 458 17.49 -2.78 -7.66
C GLU A 458 18.28 -1.60 -7.07
N GLY A 459 18.03 -1.24 -5.81
CA GLY A 459 18.75 -0.20 -5.06
C GLY A 459 18.71 1.19 -5.68
N ASP A 460 17.56 1.58 -6.26
CA ASP A 460 17.44 2.81 -7.02
C ASP A 460 17.04 4.02 -6.16
N PHE A 461 17.99 4.50 -5.35
CA PHE A 461 17.83 5.70 -4.53
C PHE A 461 17.57 6.96 -5.35
N GLU A 462 18.22 7.05 -6.52
CA GLU A 462 18.06 8.14 -7.47
C GLU A 462 16.62 8.19 -8.01
N GLU A 463 16.08 7.04 -8.43
CA GLU A 463 14.71 6.96 -8.91
C GLU A 463 13.69 7.32 -7.83
N VAL A 464 13.87 6.87 -6.59
CA VAL A 464 12.99 7.28 -5.47
C VAL A 464 13.04 8.80 -5.28
N ARG A 465 14.23 9.42 -5.32
CA ARG A 465 14.37 10.89 -5.24
C ARG A 465 13.73 11.60 -6.42
N GLU A 466 13.83 11.04 -7.62
CA GLU A 466 13.21 11.59 -8.82
C GLU A 466 11.68 11.62 -8.69
N ILE A 467 11.05 10.52 -8.24
CA ILE A 467 9.61 10.46 -7.97
C ILE A 467 9.21 11.58 -7.00
N VAL A 468 9.90 11.69 -5.87
CA VAL A 468 9.61 12.73 -4.86
C VAL A 468 9.77 14.13 -5.44
N SER A 469 10.80 14.38 -6.24
CA SER A 469 11.08 15.71 -6.81
C SER A 469 10.05 16.17 -7.83
N LYS A 470 9.39 15.24 -8.52
CA LYS A 470 8.34 15.51 -9.52
C LYS A 470 6.95 15.62 -8.90
N LEU A 471 6.82 15.24 -7.63
CA LEU A 471 5.56 15.15 -6.93
C LEU A 471 5.10 16.53 -6.45
N THR A 472 3.87 16.88 -6.83
CA THR A 472 3.12 17.99 -6.25
C THR A 472 1.88 17.43 -5.56
N TYR A 473 1.65 17.80 -4.30
CA TYR A 473 0.46 17.39 -3.56
C TYR A 473 -0.61 18.48 -3.61
N LEU A 474 -1.80 18.11 -4.05
CA LEU A 474 -3.00 18.95 -4.07
C LEU A 474 -3.84 18.63 -2.82
N GLU A 475 -3.96 19.62 -1.93
CA GLU A 475 -4.75 19.50 -0.71
C GLU A 475 -6.25 19.59 -1.02
N MET A 476 -6.93 18.43 -1.00
CA MET A 476 -8.33 18.34 -1.39
C MET A 476 -9.27 19.07 -0.41
N ASN A 477 -8.85 19.23 0.86
CA ASN A 477 -9.66 19.91 1.88
C ASN A 477 -9.88 21.41 1.61
N VAL A 478 -9.00 22.05 0.82
CA VAL A 478 -9.09 23.48 0.47
C VAL A 478 -9.46 23.70 -1.00
N GLU A 479 -9.80 22.64 -1.73
CA GLU A 479 -10.19 22.73 -3.13
C GLU A 479 -11.66 23.19 -3.26
N ASN A 480 -11.82 24.47 -3.62
CA ASN A 480 -13.13 25.12 -3.74
C ASN A 480 -14.08 24.46 -4.75
N ARG A 481 -13.54 23.80 -5.79
CA ARG A 481 -14.34 23.11 -6.81
C ARG A 481 -14.93 21.78 -6.31
N PHE A 482 -14.35 21.18 -5.27
CA PHE A 482 -14.72 19.84 -4.82
C PHE A 482 -16.21 19.73 -4.50
N MET A 483 -16.72 20.62 -3.65
CA MET A 483 -18.14 20.60 -3.26
C MET A 483 -19.09 20.90 -4.43
N GLN A 484 -18.65 21.70 -5.40
CA GLN A 484 -19.43 22.04 -6.59
C GLN A 484 -19.61 20.81 -7.48
N LEU A 485 -18.51 20.11 -7.75
CA LEU A 485 -18.49 18.89 -8.58
C LEU A 485 -19.16 17.70 -7.88
N LEU A 486 -18.98 17.59 -6.56
CA LEU A 486 -19.58 16.51 -5.77
C LEU A 486 -21.10 16.44 -5.93
N THR A 487 -21.78 17.59 -6.00
CA THR A 487 -23.24 17.64 -6.12
C THR A 487 -23.76 16.86 -7.34
N GLY A 488 -23.07 16.94 -8.48
CA GLY A 488 -23.41 16.15 -9.68
C GLY A 488 -23.04 14.67 -9.55
N ALA A 489 -21.98 14.38 -8.81
CA ALA A 489 -21.49 13.02 -8.57
C ALA A 489 -22.32 12.23 -7.53
N LEU A 490 -23.26 12.85 -6.82
CA LEU A 490 -24.18 12.21 -5.87
C LEU A 490 -25.41 11.54 -6.53
N PHE A 491 -25.35 11.23 -7.82
CA PHE A 491 -26.39 10.54 -8.58
C PHE A 491 -25.79 9.31 -9.28
N LEU A 492 -26.59 8.33 -9.68
CA LEU A 492 -26.13 7.13 -10.40
C LEU A 492 -26.39 7.26 -11.92
N PRO A 493 -25.37 7.10 -12.78
CA PRO A 493 -23.94 7.21 -12.46
C PRO A 493 -23.49 8.65 -12.16
N HIS A 494 -24.19 9.66 -12.70
CA HIS A 494 -23.92 11.08 -12.53
C HIS A 494 -25.13 11.88 -13.02
N THR A 495 -25.26 13.17 -12.66
CA THR A 495 -26.33 14.04 -13.22
C THR A 495 -26.17 14.28 -14.73
N ASP A 496 -24.92 14.32 -15.18
CA ASP A 496 -24.54 14.36 -16.60
C ASP A 496 -24.26 12.93 -17.12
N LEU A 497 -25.22 12.39 -17.87
CA LEU A 497 -25.14 11.04 -18.44
C LEU A 497 -24.21 10.94 -19.64
N ASP A 498 -23.82 12.06 -20.27
CA ASP A 498 -22.92 12.03 -21.41
C ASP A 498 -21.46 11.73 -20.99
N LEU A 499 -21.16 11.81 -19.69
CA LEU A 499 -19.93 11.31 -19.09
C LEU A 499 -19.88 9.77 -19.00
N PHE A 500 -21.03 9.10 -19.14
CA PHE A 500 -21.18 7.64 -18.97
C PHE A 500 -21.96 6.98 -20.13
N PRO A 501 -21.47 7.11 -21.38
CA PRO A 501 -22.14 6.54 -22.56
C PRO A 501 -22.38 5.03 -22.46
N SER A 502 -21.49 4.26 -21.83
CA SER A 502 -21.65 2.81 -21.69
C SER A 502 -22.82 2.44 -20.77
N VAL A 503 -23.05 3.23 -19.73
CA VAL A 503 -24.16 3.05 -18.78
C VAL A 503 -25.49 3.48 -19.41
N LYS A 504 -25.48 4.61 -20.13
CA LYS A 504 -26.64 5.10 -20.91
C LYS A 504 -27.13 4.07 -21.93
N ALA A 505 -26.21 3.32 -22.54
CA ALA A 505 -26.55 2.21 -23.43
C ALA A 505 -27.15 1.00 -22.70
N LYS A 506 -26.65 0.65 -21.50
CA LYS A 506 -27.14 -0.48 -20.69
C LYS A 506 -28.52 -0.22 -20.06
N ARG A 507 -28.86 1.04 -19.77
CA ARG A 507 -30.16 1.43 -19.19
C ARG A 507 -30.78 2.59 -19.97
N PRO A 508 -31.44 2.35 -21.12
CA PRO A 508 -32.07 3.41 -21.90
C PRO A 508 -33.25 4.04 -21.14
N GLY A 509 -33.34 5.38 -21.13
CA GLY A 509 -34.47 6.11 -20.54
C GLY A 509 -34.33 6.51 -19.07
N ILE A 510 -33.11 6.43 -18.51
CA ILE A 510 -32.74 7.16 -17.29
C ILE A 510 -32.41 8.62 -17.58
#